data_AF-A0A948I0C5-F1
#
_entry.id   AF-A0A948I0C5-F1
#
_cell.length_a   1.000
_cell.length_b   1.000
_cell.length_c   1.000
_cell.angle_alpha   90.00
_cell.angle_beta   90.00
_cell.angle_gamma   90.00
#
_symmetry.space_group_name_H-M   'P 1'
#
loop_
_entity.id
_entity.type
_entity.pdbx_description
1 polymer ?
#
loop_
_entity_poly.entity_id
_entity_poly.type
_entity_poly.pdbx_seq_one_letter_code
_entity_poly.pdbx_strand_id
1 'polypeptide(L)' 'MKNKALSDSLELRLRDVNDALERMKDGTYGICDFCKKEIPIERLEANPAAKTDIEHAG' A
#
# COMPACT_ATOMS: atom_id res chain seq x y z
N MET A 1 18.43 -24.17 4.83
CA MET A 1 18.51 -22.86 4.14
C MET A 1 17.12 -22.23 4.17
N LYS A 2 16.94 -21.14 4.92
CA LYS A 2 15.72 -20.32 4.82
C LYS A 2 15.80 -19.56 3.49
N ASN A 3 14.72 -19.55 2.73
CA ASN A 3 14.66 -18.80 1.47
C ASN A 3 14.53 -17.30 1.80
N LYS A 4 15.68 -16.65 2.10
CA LYS A 4 15.76 -15.30 2.67
C LYS A 4 14.98 -14.27 1.83
N ALA A 5 15.08 -14.33 0.51
CA ALA A 5 14.36 -13.43 -0.40
C ALA A 5 12.82 -13.55 -0.25
N LEU A 6 12.30 -14.75 0.01
CA LEU A 6 10.88 -14.96 0.28
C LEU A 6 10.47 -14.35 1.62
N SER A 7 11.30 -14.49 2.66
CA SER A 7 11.06 -13.86 3.97
C SER A 7 11.02 -12.34 3.84
N ASP A 8 12.04 -11.76 3.19
CA ASP A 8 12.17 -10.31 3.01
C ASP A 8 10.95 -9.74 2.25
N SER A 9 10.46 -10.44 1.22
CA SER A 9 9.25 -10.02 0.47
C SER A 9 7.98 -10.08 1.32
N LEU A 10 7.82 -11.13 2.14
CA LEU A 10 6.67 -11.25 3.05
C LEU A 10 6.68 -10.19 4.14
N GLU A 11 7.86 -9.86 4.68
CA GLU A 11 8.03 -8.78 5.64
C GLU A 11 7.69 -7.41 5.05
N LEU A 12 8.07 -7.15 3.79
CA LEU A 12 7.69 -5.93 3.09
C LEU A 12 6.17 -5.83 2.92
N ARG A 13 5.52 -6.90 2.44
CA ARG A 13 4.06 -6.94 2.29
C ARG A 13 3.33 -6.74 3.61
N LEU A 14 3.83 -7.33 4.70
CA LEU A 14 3.26 -7.13 6.04
C LEU A 14 3.37 -5.66 6.47
N ARG A 15 4.51 -5.02 6.20
CA ARG A 15 4.68 -3.59 6.48
C ARG A 15 3.69 -2.73 5.69
N ASP A 16 3.50 -3.01 4.41
CA ASP A 16 2.58 -2.25 3.55
C ASP A 16 1.13 -2.39 4.02
N VAL A 17 0.71 -3.59 4.44
CA VAL A 17 -0.63 -3.82 5.01
C VAL A 17 -0.81 -3.08 6.33
N ASN A 18 0.18 -3.14 7.23
CA ASN A 18 0.10 -2.43 8.51
C ASN A 18 0.02 -0.90 8.31
N ASP A 19 0.81 -0.36 7.38
CA ASP A 19 0.75 1.05 7.01
C ASP A 19 -0.63 1.47 6.47
N ALA A 20 -1.24 0.64 5.61
CA ALA A 20 -2.58 0.87 5.12
C ALA A 20 -3.63 0.89 6.24
N LEU A 21 -3.51 -0.01 7.24
CA LEU A 21 -4.37 -0.03 8.41
C LEU A 21 -4.21 1.22 9.28
N GLU A 22 -2.99 1.74 9.45
CA GLU A 22 -2.77 3.01 10.15
C GLU A 22 -3.39 4.18 9.38
N ARG A 23 -3.22 4.24 8.06
CA ARG A 23 -3.89 5.26 7.22
C ARG A 23 -5.41 5.20 7.33
N MET A 24 -6.00 4.01 7.50
CA MET A 24 -7.44 3.87 7.76
C MET A 24 -7.85 4.48 9.10
N LYS A 25 -7.06 4.27 10.16
CA LYS A 25 -7.32 4.86 11.48
C LYS A 25 -7.20 6.38 11.45
N ASP A 26 -6.21 6.89 10.72
CA ASP A 26 -5.92 8.32 10.60
C ASP A 26 -6.83 9.04 9.59
N GLY A 27 -7.71 8.31 8.88
CA GLY A 27 -8.63 8.86 7.89
C GLY A 27 -7.95 9.31 6.58
N THR A 28 -6.74 8.84 6.32
CA THR A 28 -5.95 9.16 5.10
C THR A 28 -5.90 8.00 4.10
N TYR A 29 -6.58 6.90 4.39
CA TYR A 29 -6.69 5.76 3.48
C TYR A 29 -7.34 6.17 2.17
N GLY A 30 -6.80 5.65 1.05
CA GLY A 30 -7.28 5.98 -0.28
C GLY A 30 -6.81 7.34 -0.80
N ILE A 31 -5.86 8.00 -0.14
CA ILE A 31 -5.23 9.24 -0.64
C ILE A 31 -3.81 8.94 -1.13
N CYS A 32 -3.45 9.43 -2.31
CA CYS A 32 -2.14 9.27 -2.91
C CYS A 32 -1.08 10.06 -2.13
N ASP A 33 0.00 9.42 -1.73
CA ASP A 33 1.07 10.03 -0.94
C ASP A 33 1.78 11.18 -1.67
N PHE A 34 1.80 11.16 -3.01
CA PHE A 34 2.50 12.16 -3.82
C PHE A 34 1.61 13.35 -4.18
N CYS A 35 0.48 13.11 -4.84
CA CYS A 35 -0.37 14.18 -5.38
C CYS A 35 -1.52 14.60 -4.45
N LYS A 36 -1.75 13.85 -3.35
CA LYS A 36 -2.83 14.06 -2.37
C LYS A 36 -4.25 13.98 -2.94
N LYS A 37 -4.42 13.41 -4.12
CA LYS A 37 -5.74 13.06 -4.71
C LYS A 37 -6.19 11.67 -4.26
N GLU A 38 -7.46 11.38 -4.47
CA GLU A 38 -8.02 10.06 -4.23
C GLU A 38 -7.40 8.99 -5.15
N ILE A 39 -7.12 7.82 -4.59
CA ILE A 39 -6.69 6.62 -5.29
C ILE A 39 -7.94 5.96 -5.86
N PRO A 40 -7.95 5.60 -7.16
CA PRO A 40 -9.10 4.92 -7.78
C PRO A 40 -9.49 3.66 -7.00
N ILE A 41 -10.80 3.45 -6.82
CA ILE A 41 -11.33 2.33 -6.04
C ILE A 41 -10.86 1.00 -6.64
N GLU A 42 -10.88 0.87 -7.97
CA GLU A 42 -10.45 -0.34 -8.68
C GLU A 42 -8.99 -0.70 -8.37
N ARG A 43 -8.15 0.31 -8.11
CA ARG A 43 -6.76 0.09 -7.69
C ARG A 43 -6.67 -0.38 -6.25
N LEU A 44 -7.49 0.16 -5.34
CA LEU A 44 -7.56 -0.30 -3.95
C LEU A 44 -8.15 -1.71 -3.84
N GLU A 45 -9.11 -2.06 -4.70
CA GLU A 45 -9.64 -3.42 -4.80
C GLU A 45 -8.57 -4.42 -5.26
N ALA A 46 -7.75 -4.04 -6.25
CA ALA A 46 -6.65 -4.87 -6.74
C ALA A 46 -5.47 -4.94 -5.74
N ASN A 47 -5.15 -3.83 -5.10
CA ASN A 47 -4.11 -3.73 -4.07
C ASN A 47 -4.56 -2.81 -2.93
N PRO A 48 -5.14 -3.37 -1.85
CA PRO A 48 -5.62 -2.58 -0.71
C PRO A 48 -4.53 -1.81 0.02
N ALA A 49 -3.27 -2.19 -0.13
CA ALA A 49 -2.13 -1.52 0.48
C ALA A 49 -1.52 -0.41 -0.40
N ALA A 50 -2.14 -0.08 -1.54
CA ALA A 50 -1.65 0.97 -2.43
C ALA A 50 -1.47 2.31 -1.69
N LYS A 51 -0.34 2.97 -1.94
CA LYS A 51 0.01 4.29 -1.39
C LYS A 51 -0.13 5.42 -2.41
N THR A 52 -0.31 5.07 -3.67
CA THR A 52 -0.30 6.01 -4.80
C THR A 52 -1.45 5.73 -5.74
N ASP A 53 -1.83 6.74 -6.54
CA ASP A 53 -2.73 6.59 -7.67
C ASP A 53 -2.04 5.85 -8.84
N ILE A 54 -2.73 5.76 -9.98
CA ILE A 54 -2.20 5.07 -11.17
C ILE A 54 -1.05 5.88 -11.80
N GLU A 55 -1.13 7.21 -11.78
CA GLU A 55 -0.12 8.09 -12.37
C GLU A 55 1.23 8.03 -11.64
N HIS A 56 1.20 7.80 -10.32
CA HIS A 56 2.37 7.74 -9.44
C HIS A 56 2.65 6.30 -8.94
N ALA A 57 2.13 5.29 -9.64
CA ALA A 57 2.47 3.90 -9.39
C ALA A 57 3.92 3.63 -9.84
N GLY A 58 4.84 3.55 -8.87
CA GLY A 58 6.23 3.11 -9.08
C GLY A 58 6.38 1.59 -9.09
#